data_AF-A0A7S2FFS4-F1
#
_entry.id   AF-A0A7S2FFS4-F1
#
_cell.length_a   1.000
_cell.length_b   1.000
_cell.length_c   1.000
_cell.angle_alpha   90.00
_cell.angle_beta   90.00
_cell.angle_gamma   90.00
#
_symmetry.space_group_name_H-M   'P 1'
#
loop_
_entity.id
_entity.type
_entity.pdbx_description
1 polymer ?
#
loop_
_entity_poly.entity_id
_entity_poly.type
_entity_poly.pdbx_seq_one_letter_code
_entity_poly.pdbx_strand_id
1 'polypeptide(L)'
;NITPPLIQRVTSEYECVPFKSQIQAVVLSRYFNFQLANVLITLGVGSFVTSLRMIIKTPTDIAVVCAKAFPMVGSYCINLIVVKTFVELGYEISRFWPAVQYVFARVFTDKRQWTRRALRRSFFSNPVFLHGWYYPSMLSVIILAFIYSIVTPILSIFALLFFVIAEVVYKNQALYVYTTIAHSGGQLWNVAYKRAMTGLIMSHVLLVGYFW
;
A
#
# COMPACT_ATOMS: atom_id res chain seq x y z
N ASN A 1 10.63 -0.11 -1.58
CA ASN A 1 9.90 -1.19 -2.29
C ASN A 1 10.18 -1.14 -3.79
N ILE A 2 10.86 -2.14 -4.35
CA ILE A 2 11.19 -2.27 -5.80
C ILE A 2 10.11 -3.09 -6.54
N THR A 3 9.15 -3.63 -5.81
CA THR A 3 8.09 -4.50 -6.35
C THR A 3 7.12 -3.81 -7.32
N PRO A 4 6.59 -2.59 -7.07
CA PRO A 4 5.68 -1.95 -8.03
C PRO A 4 6.30 -1.64 -9.41
N PRO A 5 7.55 -1.12 -9.55
CA PRO A 5 8.14 -0.93 -10.87
C PRO A 5 8.42 -2.25 -11.59
N LEU A 6 8.75 -3.32 -10.86
CA LEU A 6 8.94 -4.64 -11.47
C LEU A 6 7.64 -5.16 -12.07
N ILE A 7 6.54 -5.16 -11.30
CA ILE A 7 5.22 -5.60 -11.78
C ILE A 7 4.80 -4.77 -13.00
N GLN A 8 5.03 -3.45 -12.96
CA GLN A 8 4.70 -2.57 -14.08
C GLN A 8 5.49 -2.91 -15.34
N ARG A 9 6.81 -3.16 -15.23
CA ARG A 9 7.64 -3.58 -16.37
C ARG A 9 7.18 -4.91 -16.94
N VAL A 10 6.87 -5.87 -16.09
CA VAL A 10 6.35 -7.17 -16.53
C VAL A 10 5.05 -6.99 -17.32
N THR A 11 4.09 -6.22 -16.81
CA THR A 11 2.83 -5.98 -17.50
C THR A 11 2.99 -5.18 -18.80
N SER A 12 3.94 -4.25 -18.88
CA SER A 12 4.16 -3.49 -20.12
C SER A 12 4.95 -4.24 -21.17
N GLU A 13 6.04 -4.93 -20.78
CA GLU A 13 7.00 -5.54 -21.70
C GLU A 13 6.66 -6.98 -22.06
N TYR A 14 6.17 -7.78 -21.10
CA TYR A 14 5.86 -9.19 -21.33
C TYR A 14 4.40 -9.41 -21.71
N GLU A 15 3.46 -8.69 -21.07
CA GLU A 15 2.02 -8.86 -21.34
C GLU A 15 1.49 -7.93 -22.43
N CYS A 16 2.31 -6.97 -22.88
CA CYS A 16 2.03 -6.07 -24.00
C CYS A 16 0.63 -5.42 -23.93
N VAL A 17 0.17 -5.05 -22.73
CA VAL A 17 -1.15 -4.45 -22.54
C VAL A 17 -1.17 -3.09 -23.26
N PRO A 18 -2.14 -2.84 -24.17
CA PRO A 18 -2.08 -1.69 -25.08
C PRO A 18 -2.30 -0.35 -24.37
N PHE A 19 -3.14 -0.32 -23.34
CA PHE A 19 -3.55 0.92 -22.68
C PHE A 19 -2.85 1.12 -21.34
N LYS A 20 -2.25 2.29 -21.14
CA LYS A 20 -1.61 2.68 -19.87
C LYS A 20 -2.57 2.64 -18.68
N SER A 21 -3.85 2.99 -18.88
CA SER A 21 -4.88 2.90 -17.83
C SER A 21 -5.11 1.46 -17.38
N GLN A 22 -5.16 0.51 -18.32
CA GLN A 22 -5.31 -0.91 -18.01
C GLN A 22 -4.07 -1.47 -17.31
N ILE A 23 -2.87 -1.08 -17.74
CA ILE A 23 -1.61 -1.44 -17.04
C ILE A 23 -1.71 -1.03 -15.57
N GLN A 24 -2.14 0.19 -15.28
CA GLN A 24 -2.27 0.67 -13.89
C GLN A 24 -3.30 -0.13 -13.08
N ALA A 25 -4.41 -0.56 -13.69
CA ALA A 25 -5.42 -1.40 -13.02
C ALA A 25 -4.90 -2.81 -12.71
N VAL A 26 -4.12 -3.40 -13.62
CA VAL A 26 -3.48 -4.72 -13.42
C VAL A 26 -2.41 -4.63 -12.33
N VAL A 27 -1.55 -3.60 -12.39
CA VAL A 27 -0.52 -3.34 -11.38
C VAL A 27 -1.16 -3.14 -10.00
N LEU A 28 -2.22 -2.34 -9.92
CA LEU A 28 -3.01 -2.14 -8.69
C LEU A 28 -3.44 -3.48 -8.10
N SER A 29 -4.08 -4.34 -8.90
CA SER A 29 -4.61 -5.63 -8.45
C SER A 29 -3.52 -6.59 -7.96
N ARG A 30 -2.42 -6.70 -8.72
CA ARG A 30 -1.30 -7.58 -8.39
C ARG A 30 -0.51 -7.10 -7.19
N TYR A 31 -0.21 -5.80 -7.15
CA TYR A 31 0.54 -5.22 -6.04
C TYR A 31 -0.27 -5.27 -4.75
N PHE A 32 -1.59 -5.07 -4.84
CA PHE A 32 -2.49 -5.27 -3.71
C PHE A 32 -2.45 -6.70 -3.17
N ASN A 33 -2.61 -7.71 -4.03
CA ASN A 33 -2.53 -9.11 -3.61
C ASN A 33 -1.16 -9.45 -3.00
N PHE A 34 -0.08 -8.95 -3.59
CA PHE A 34 1.28 -9.13 -3.06
C PHE A 34 1.44 -8.50 -1.68
N GLN A 35 0.92 -7.28 -1.49
CA GLN A 35 0.98 -6.59 -0.20
C GLN A 35 0.17 -7.33 0.86
N LEU A 36 -1.02 -7.83 0.50
CA LEU A 36 -1.85 -8.64 1.39
C LEU A 36 -1.14 -9.94 1.76
N ALA A 37 -0.58 -10.65 0.79
CA ALA A 37 0.21 -11.86 1.02
C ALA A 37 1.43 -11.58 1.90
N ASN A 38 2.16 -10.48 1.68
CA ASN A 38 3.32 -10.14 2.49
C ASN A 38 2.94 -9.84 3.94
N VAL A 39 1.83 -9.13 4.16
CA VAL A 39 1.28 -8.93 5.51
C VAL A 39 0.93 -10.29 6.09
N LEU A 40 0.10 -11.10 5.43
CA LEU A 40 -0.29 -12.43 5.91
C LEU A 40 0.90 -13.35 6.21
N ILE A 41 1.95 -13.34 5.39
CA ILE A 41 3.17 -14.12 5.63
C ILE A 41 3.90 -13.58 6.85
N THR A 42 3.98 -12.26 7.04
CA THR A 42 4.65 -11.69 8.21
C THR A 42 3.87 -11.98 9.50
N LEU A 43 2.53 -11.92 9.45
CA LEU A 43 1.65 -12.39 10.52
C LEU A 43 1.82 -13.91 10.72
N GLY A 44 1.94 -14.61 9.60
CA GLY A 44 2.13 -16.04 9.48
C GLY A 44 3.38 -16.50 10.19
N VAL A 45 4.53 -15.88 9.97
CA VAL A 45 5.80 -16.35 10.53
C VAL A 45 5.83 -16.17 12.06
N GLY A 46 5.23 -15.11 12.61
CA GLY A 46 5.16 -14.92 14.07
C GLY A 46 4.20 -15.88 14.76
N SER A 47 2.99 -16.03 14.22
CA SER A 47 1.93 -16.83 14.81
C SER A 47 1.90 -18.28 14.31
N PHE A 48 2.08 -18.56 13.02
CA PHE A 48 2.09 -19.95 12.53
C PHE A 48 3.28 -20.75 13.01
N VAL A 49 4.47 -20.19 13.25
CA VAL A 49 5.59 -21.02 13.77
C VAL A 49 5.30 -21.48 15.21
N THR A 50 4.68 -20.62 16.01
CA THR A 50 4.29 -20.92 17.39
C THR A 50 3.02 -21.78 17.44
N SER A 51 2.02 -21.46 16.62
CA SER A 51 0.80 -22.23 16.43
C SER A 51 1.06 -23.61 15.80
N LEU A 52 1.93 -23.76 14.79
CA LEU A 52 2.30 -25.08 14.23
C LEU A 52 2.91 -25.99 15.27
N ARG A 53 3.81 -25.47 16.13
CA ARG A 53 4.37 -26.24 17.25
C ARG A 53 3.29 -26.70 18.24
N MET A 54 2.24 -25.92 18.43
CA MET A 54 1.09 -26.28 19.28
C MET A 54 0.12 -27.24 18.58
N ILE A 55 -0.16 -27.04 17.29
CA ILE A 55 -1.05 -27.89 16.46
C ILE A 55 -0.47 -29.29 16.28
N ILE A 56 0.85 -29.41 16.15
CA ILE A 56 1.55 -30.72 16.10
C ILE A 56 1.39 -31.47 17.43
N LYS A 57 1.25 -30.77 18.56
CA LYS A 57 1.08 -31.38 19.89
C LYS A 57 -0.39 -31.63 20.25
N THR A 58 -1.34 -30.87 19.71
CA THR A 58 -2.77 -31.02 20.01
C THR A 58 -3.61 -30.50 18.82
N PRO A 59 -4.12 -31.39 17.95
CA PRO A 59 -4.81 -30.99 16.71
C PRO A 59 -6.27 -30.56 16.91
N THR A 60 -6.86 -30.73 18.10
CA THR A 60 -8.27 -30.44 18.37
C THR A 60 -8.59 -28.95 18.58
N ASP A 61 -7.59 -28.11 18.89
CA ASP A 61 -7.81 -26.71 19.32
C ASP A 61 -7.32 -25.65 18.32
N ILE A 62 -7.24 -25.98 17.02
CA ILE A 62 -6.71 -25.07 15.99
C ILE A 62 -7.45 -23.73 15.99
N ALA A 63 -8.78 -23.74 16.13
CA ALA A 63 -9.60 -22.53 16.15
C ALA A 63 -9.31 -21.64 17.37
N VAL A 64 -9.18 -22.24 18.56
CA VAL A 64 -8.92 -21.52 19.82
C VAL A 64 -7.50 -20.94 19.85
N VAL A 65 -6.53 -21.68 19.32
CA VAL A 65 -5.14 -21.22 19.19
C VAL A 65 -5.04 -20.06 18.20
N CYS A 66 -5.76 -20.11 17.08
CA CYS A 66 -5.85 -19.01 16.13
C CYS A 66 -6.50 -17.77 16.78
N ALA A 67 -7.63 -17.93 17.47
CA ALA A 67 -8.34 -16.85 18.18
C ALA A 67 -7.45 -16.12 19.19
N LYS A 68 -6.62 -16.84 19.95
CA LYS A 68 -5.65 -16.24 20.90
C LYS A 68 -4.48 -15.52 20.21
N ALA A 69 -4.11 -15.93 18.99
CA ALA A 69 -3.00 -15.33 18.25
C ALA A 69 -3.38 -14.03 17.51
N PHE A 70 -4.64 -13.87 17.10
CA PHE A 70 -5.14 -12.66 16.42
C PHE A 70 -4.87 -11.33 17.15
N PRO A 71 -5.10 -11.19 18.48
CA PRO A 71 -4.82 -9.93 19.16
C PRO A 71 -3.31 -9.61 19.26
N MET A 72 -2.44 -10.62 19.37
CA MET A 72 -0.98 -10.41 19.34
C MET A 72 -0.52 -9.82 18.00
N VAL A 73 -1.14 -10.29 16.92
CA VAL A 73 -0.94 -9.74 15.58
C VAL A 73 -1.46 -8.29 15.46
N GLY A 74 -2.53 -7.94 16.19
CA GLY A 74 -3.11 -6.60 16.18
C GLY A 74 -2.11 -5.49 16.51
N SER A 75 -1.21 -5.71 17.48
CA SER A 75 -0.15 -4.74 17.84
C SER A 75 0.82 -4.47 16.69
N TYR A 76 1.21 -5.52 15.95
CA TYR A 76 2.04 -5.37 14.76
C TYR A 76 1.33 -4.58 13.65
N CYS A 77 0.03 -4.84 13.44
CA CYS A 77 -0.78 -4.09 12.48
C CYS A 77 -0.89 -2.60 12.84
N ILE A 78 -1.01 -2.25 14.12
CA ILE A 78 -0.98 -0.85 14.59
C ILE A 78 0.35 -0.20 14.21
N ASN A 79 1.48 -0.84 14.58
CA ASN A 79 2.80 -0.33 14.25
C ASN A 79 3.01 -0.17 12.74
N LEU A 80 2.51 -1.11 11.93
CA LEU A 80 2.57 -0.99 10.47
C LEU A 80 1.81 0.24 9.96
N ILE A 81 0.59 0.50 10.46
CA ILE A 81 -0.20 1.67 10.04
C ILE A 81 0.50 2.95 10.48
N VAL A 82 1.04 3.00 11.70
CA VAL A 82 1.79 4.16 12.20
C VAL A 82 3.01 4.43 11.30
N VAL A 83 3.82 3.41 11.02
CA VAL A 83 4.99 3.54 10.13
C VAL A 83 4.57 3.99 8.74
N LYS A 84 3.50 3.41 8.17
CA LYS A 84 2.96 3.88 6.89
C LYS A 84 2.53 5.34 6.94
N THR A 85 1.83 5.75 8.00
CA THR A 85 1.34 7.13 8.14
C THR A 85 2.49 8.13 8.13
N PHE A 86 3.52 7.92 8.95
CA PHE A 86 4.61 8.89 9.06
C PHE A 86 5.62 8.76 7.91
N VAL A 87 6.02 7.53 7.56
CA VAL A 87 7.08 7.30 6.57
C VAL A 87 6.55 7.42 5.16
N GLU A 88 5.40 6.81 4.82
CA GLU A 88 4.87 6.85 3.45
C GLU A 88 4.39 8.24 3.07
N LEU A 89 3.57 8.87 3.93
CA LEU A 89 3.10 10.23 3.67
C LEU A 89 4.23 11.25 3.79
N GLY A 90 5.16 11.07 4.73
CA GLY A 90 6.34 11.93 4.86
C GLY A 90 7.26 11.86 3.63
N TYR A 91 7.48 10.65 3.11
CA TYR A 91 8.23 10.43 1.86
C TYR A 91 7.56 11.10 0.66
N GLU A 92 6.24 11.05 0.61
CA GLU A 92 5.43 11.65 -0.45
C GLU A 92 5.50 13.19 -0.44
N ILE A 93 5.32 13.83 0.72
CA ILE A 93 5.41 15.29 0.85
C ILE A 93 6.82 15.78 0.50
N SER A 94 7.84 15.07 0.97
CA SER A 94 9.25 15.44 0.78
C SER A 94 9.71 15.33 -0.67
N ARG A 95 9.01 14.55 -1.52
CA ARG A 95 9.45 14.22 -2.88
C ARG A 95 10.91 13.78 -2.89
N PHE A 96 11.22 12.81 -2.03
CA PHE A 96 12.59 12.39 -1.76
C PHE A 96 13.34 11.95 -3.03
N TRP A 97 12.68 11.21 -3.92
CA TRP A 97 13.34 10.67 -5.12
C TRP A 97 13.85 11.75 -6.09
N PRO A 98 13.04 12.73 -6.55
CA PRO A 98 13.55 13.88 -7.30
C PRO A 98 14.66 14.66 -6.58
N ALA A 99 14.57 14.81 -5.25
CA ALA A 99 15.57 15.52 -4.46
C ALA A 99 16.93 14.80 -4.49
N VAL A 100 16.92 13.47 -4.32
CA VAL A 100 18.14 12.65 -4.43
C VAL A 100 18.73 12.71 -5.82
N GLN A 101 17.89 12.57 -6.87
CA GLN A 101 18.34 12.67 -8.25
C GLN A 101 18.98 14.04 -8.55
N TYR A 102 18.40 15.12 -8.03
CA TYR A 102 18.95 16.46 -8.15
C TYR A 102 20.30 16.63 -7.46
N VAL A 103 20.44 16.15 -6.21
CA VAL A 103 21.70 16.22 -5.47
C VAL A 103 22.78 15.40 -6.17
N PHE A 104 22.45 14.19 -6.60
CA PHE A 104 23.37 13.31 -7.33
C PHE A 104 23.83 13.97 -8.64
N ALA A 105 22.89 14.49 -9.43
CA ALA A 105 23.22 15.18 -10.68
C ALA A 105 24.10 16.42 -10.48
N ARG A 106 23.92 17.15 -9.37
CA ARG A 106 24.80 18.29 -9.03
C ARG A 106 26.21 17.88 -8.64
N VAL A 107 26.40 16.69 -8.07
CA VAL A 107 27.72 16.18 -7.66
C VAL A 107 28.48 15.60 -8.85
N PHE A 108 27.80 14.86 -9.73
CA PHE A 108 28.44 14.08 -10.79
C PHE A 108 28.50 14.78 -12.17
N THR A 109 27.98 16.00 -12.33
CA THR A 109 27.92 16.67 -13.64
C THR A 109 28.37 18.12 -13.56
N ASP A 110 29.03 18.60 -14.62
CA ASP A 110 29.59 19.94 -14.70
C ASP A 110 28.53 21.05 -14.57
N LYS A 111 28.84 22.07 -13.76
CA LYS A 111 27.94 23.17 -13.37
C LYS A 111 27.42 23.96 -14.58
N ARG A 112 28.18 24.01 -15.68
CA ARG A 112 27.88 24.80 -16.89
C ARG A 112 26.72 24.24 -17.73
N GLN A 113 26.41 22.95 -17.64
CA GLN A 113 25.32 22.34 -18.42
C GLN A 113 23.93 22.60 -17.79
N TRP A 114 23.89 23.10 -16.55
CA TRP A 114 22.66 23.27 -15.77
C TRP A 114 22.01 24.64 -15.96
N THR A 115 21.47 24.90 -17.14
CA THR A 115 20.58 26.04 -17.34
C THR A 115 19.26 25.82 -16.58
N ARG A 116 18.66 26.88 -16.00
CA ARG A 116 17.35 26.79 -15.27
C ARG A 116 16.27 26.02 -16.06
N ARG A 117 16.27 26.11 -17.40
CA ARG A 117 15.38 25.35 -18.29
C ARG A 117 15.67 23.85 -18.32
N ALA A 118 16.94 23.44 -18.39
CA ALA A 118 17.33 22.03 -18.38
C ALA A 118 16.97 21.37 -17.05
N LEU A 119 17.18 22.09 -15.94
CA LEU A 119 16.82 21.64 -14.61
C LEU A 119 15.31 21.45 -14.44
N ARG A 120 14.52 22.40 -14.98
CA ARG A 120 13.06 22.31 -14.98
C ARG A 120 12.53 21.13 -15.79
N ARG A 121 13.17 20.83 -16.93
CA ARG A 121 12.74 19.76 -17.83
C ARG A 121 13.08 18.36 -17.32
N SER A 122 14.15 18.24 -16.55
CA SER A 122 14.61 16.95 -16.01
C SER A 122 14.05 16.68 -14.60
N PHE A 123 14.48 17.45 -13.59
CA PHE A 123 14.23 17.11 -12.18
C PHE A 123 12.97 17.75 -11.61
N PHE A 124 12.62 18.96 -12.06
CA PHE A 124 11.39 19.63 -11.64
C PHE A 124 10.23 19.40 -12.61
N SER A 125 10.34 18.42 -13.50
CA SER A 125 9.19 17.99 -14.29
C SER A 125 8.14 17.40 -13.36
N ASN A 126 6.88 17.70 -13.62
CA ASN A 126 5.78 17.18 -12.82
C ASN A 126 5.63 15.68 -13.09
N PRO A 127 5.77 14.82 -12.07
CA PRO A 127 5.66 13.39 -12.24
C PRO A 127 4.23 13.00 -12.59
N VAL A 128 4.13 11.86 -13.26
CA VAL A 128 2.84 11.23 -13.56
C VAL A 128 2.31 10.58 -12.30
N PHE A 129 1.03 10.78 -12.00
CA PHE A 129 0.41 10.08 -10.88
C PHE A 129 0.22 8.59 -11.21
N LEU A 130 1.06 7.75 -10.59
CA LEU A 130 1.05 6.28 -10.75
C LEU A 130 -0.01 5.67 -9.83
N HIS A 131 -1.26 5.64 -10.31
CA HIS A 131 -2.40 5.12 -9.57
C HIS A 131 -2.16 3.71 -9.03
N GLY A 132 -1.51 2.84 -9.81
CA GLY A 132 -1.22 1.45 -9.43
C GLY A 132 -0.23 1.30 -8.28
N TRP A 133 0.49 2.35 -7.87
CA TRP A 133 1.48 2.29 -6.79
C TRP A 133 0.90 2.79 -5.47
N TYR A 134 0.18 3.92 -5.51
CA TYR A 134 -0.35 4.58 -4.32
C TYR A 134 -1.66 3.95 -3.81
N TYR A 135 -2.58 3.60 -4.73
CA TYR A 135 -3.88 3.06 -4.33
C TYR A 135 -3.80 1.74 -3.55
N PRO A 136 -2.94 0.76 -3.89
CA PRO A 136 -2.85 -0.50 -3.14
C PRO A 136 -2.50 -0.28 -1.66
N SER A 137 -1.63 0.68 -1.35
CA SER A 137 -1.25 0.95 0.03
C SER A 137 -2.43 1.47 0.83
N MET A 138 -3.20 2.43 0.29
CA MET A 138 -4.43 2.92 0.92
C MET A 138 -5.47 1.80 1.11
N LEU A 139 -5.72 1.01 0.07
CA LEU A 139 -6.65 -0.12 0.11
C LEU A 139 -6.26 -1.17 1.17
N SER A 140 -4.96 -1.42 1.33
CA SER A 140 -4.48 -2.35 2.35
C SER A 140 -4.77 -1.84 3.78
N VAL A 141 -4.69 -0.53 4.02
CA VAL A 141 -5.04 0.07 5.32
C VAL A 141 -6.55 0.00 5.56
N ILE A 142 -7.39 0.23 4.54
CA ILE A 142 -8.86 0.06 4.64
C ILE A 142 -9.20 -1.36 5.07
N ILE A 143 -8.61 -2.36 4.42
CA ILE A 143 -8.93 -3.76 4.69
C ILE A 143 -8.45 -4.19 6.08
N LEU A 144 -7.26 -3.75 6.50
CA LEU A 144 -6.80 -3.96 7.87
C LEU A 144 -7.74 -3.32 8.88
N ALA A 145 -8.21 -2.09 8.63
CA ALA A 145 -9.15 -1.42 9.50
C ALA A 145 -10.47 -2.20 9.63
N PHE A 146 -11.02 -2.74 8.54
CA PHE A 146 -12.24 -3.55 8.60
C PHE A 146 -12.04 -4.87 9.33
N ILE A 147 -10.99 -5.62 8.98
CA ILE A 147 -10.67 -6.94 9.57
C ILE A 147 -10.53 -6.85 11.09
N TYR A 148 -9.82 -5.84 11.58
CA TYR A 148 -9.48 -5.71 13.00
C TYR A 148 -10.42 -4.76 13.76
N SER A 149 -11.43 -4.17 13.12
CA SER A 149 -12.37 -3.26 13.79
C SER A 149 -13.05 -3.89 15.00
N ILE A 150 -13.28 -5.20 14.99
CA ILE A 150 -13.95 -5.94 16.06
C ILE A 150 -12.96 -6.40 17.14
N VAL A 151 -11.78 -6.87 16.73
CA VAL A 151 -10.77 -7.45 17.64
C VAL A 151 -10.03 -6.35 18.41
N THR A 152 -9.62 -5.28 17.72
CA THR A 152 -8.83 -4.18 18.28
C THR A 152 -9.37 -2.83 17.76
N PRO A 153 -10.41 -2.25 18.40
CA PRO A 153 -11.02 -1.00 17.93
C PRO A 153 -10.05 0.19 17.92
N ILE A 154 -8.98 0.13 18.70
CA ILE A 154 -7.91 1.14 18.69
C ILE A 154 -7.25 1.24 17.30
N LEU A 155 -7.12 0.13 16.56
CA LEU A 155 -6.56 0.14 15.21
C LEU A 155 -7.38 1.01 14.25
N SER A 156 -8.71 0.98 14.35
CA SER A 156 -9.58 1.75 13.46
C SER A 156 -9.41 3.26 13.67
N ILE A 157 -9.15 3.70 14.91
CA ILE A 157 -8.83 5.09 15.24
C ILE A 157 -7.53 5.53 14.54
N PHE A 158 -6.49 4.70 14.60
CA PHE A 158 -5.22 4.97 13.91
C PHE A 158 -5.39 4.97 12.38
N ALA A 159 -6.23 4.07 11.85
CA ALA A 159 -6.53 4.04 10.42
C ALA A 159 -7.31 5.30 9.98
N LEU A 160 -8.25 5.78 10.78
CA LEU A 160 -8.95 7.04 10.52
C LEU A 160 -7.96 8.21 10.48
N LEU A 161 -7.05 8.28 11.47
CA LEU A 161 -6.00 9.30 11.50
C LEU A 161 -5.12 9.24 10.24
N PHE A 162 -4.76 8.05 9.77
CA PHE A 162 -4.06 7.88 8.51
C PHE A 162 -4.84 8.50 7.33
N PHE A 163 -6.14 8.23 7.20
CA PHE A 163 -6.95 8.78 6.09
C PHE A 163 -7.08 10.30 6.15
N VAL A 164 -7.24 10.88 7.34
CA VAL A 164 -7.33 12.34 7.50
C VAL A 164 -6.03 13.02 7.04
N ILE A 165 -4.87 12.50 7.46
CA ILE A 165 -3.59 13.06 7.04
C ILE A 165 -3.37 12.80 5.54
N ALA A 166 -3.67 11.60 5.06
CA ALA A 166 -3.55 11.24 3.66
C ALA A 166 -4.39 12.17 2.76
N GLU A 167 -5.62 12.51 3.15
CA GLU A 167 -6.47 13.43 2.38
C GLU A 167 -5.79 14.78 2.17
N VAL A 168 -5.28 15.39 3.24
CA VAL A 168 -4.59 16.69 3.17
C VAL A 168 -3.34 16.60 2.27
N VAL A 169 -2.54 15.55 2.45
CA VAL A 169 -1.30 15.35 1.70
C VAL A 169 -1.57 15.13 0.21
N TYR A 170 -2.42 14.16 -0.12
CA TYR A 170 -2.70 13.82 -1.51
C TYR A 170 -3.48 14.92 -2.23
N LYS A 171 -4.34 15.67 -1.54
CA LYS A 171 -4.99 16.87 -2.11
C LYS A 171 -3.98 17.93 -2.51
N ASN A 172 -3.01 18.22 -1.65
CA ASN A 172 -1.92 19.16 -1.95
C ASN A 172 -1.06 18.67 -3.13
N GLN A 173 -0.66 17.39 -3.12
CA GLN A 173 0.15 16.82 -4.20
C GLN A 173 -0.60 16.75 -5.53
N ALA A 174 -1.90 16.43 -5.51
CA ALA A 174 -2.73 16.38 -6.70
C ALA A 174 -2.87 17.76 -7.37
N LEU A 175 -2.95 18.84 -6.58
CA LEU A 175 -3.10 20.21 -7.12
C LEU A 175 -1.77 20.78 -7.64
N TYR A 176 -0.66 20.57 -6.93
CA TYR A 176 0.59 21.30 -7.20
C TYR A 176 1.67 20.50 -7.91
N VAL A 177 1.64 19.16 -7.83
CA VAL A 177 2.78 18.32 -8.22
C VAL A 177 2.44 17.37 -9.34
N TYR A 178 1.29 16.69 -9.24
CA TYR A 178 0.97 15.60 -10.15
C TYR A 178 0.39 16.06 -11.47
N THR A 179 0.76 15.34 -12.54
CA THR A 179 0.10 15.44 -13.85
C THR A 179 -0.54 14.12 -14.24
N THR A 180 -1.69 14.19 -14.89
CA THR A 180 -2.42 13.02 -15.38
C THR A 180 -2.21 12.88 -16.89
N ILE A 181 -1.57 11.79 -17.32
CA ILE A 181 -1.37 11.51 -18.76
C ILE A 181 -2.52 10.70 -19.36
N ALA A 182 -3.16 9.85 -18.56
CA ALA A 182 -4.24 8.96 -19.02
C ALA A 182 -5.47 9.12 -18.13
N HIS A 183 -6.61 9.42 -18.75
CA HIS A 183 -7.89 9.48 -18.07
C HIS A 183 -8.59 8.13 -18.17
N SER A 184 -8.74 7.45 -17.03
CA SER A 184 -9.38 6.13 -16.96
C SER A 184 -10.92 6.20 -16.83
N GLY A 185 -11.51 7.40 -16.83
CA GLY A 185 -12.97 7.58 -16.69
C GLY A 185 -13.57 7.00 -15.40
N GLY A 186 -12.78 6.84 -14.34
CA GLY A 186 -13.25 6.27 -13.07
C GLY A 186 -13.27 4.74 -12.99
N GLN A 187 -12.80 4.01 -14.01
CA GLN A 187 -12.81 2.53 -13.99
C GLN A 187 -12.06 1.92 -12.79
N LEU A 188 -11.04 2.60 -12.25
CA LEU A 188 -10.30 2.18 -11.05
C LEU A 188 -11.18 2.11 -9.79
N TRP A 189 -12.25 2.91 -9.71
CA TRP A 189 -13.18 2.90 -8.58
C TRP A 189 -13.84 1.54 -8.40
N ASN A 190 -14.24 0.89 -9.50
CA ASN A 190 -14.85 -0.43 -9.45
C ASN A 190 -13.91 -1.49 -8.86
N VAL A 191 -12.61 -1.37 -9.11
CA VAL A 191 -11.60 -2.26 -8.52
C VAL A 191 -11.47 -1.99 -7.02
N ALA A 192 -11.35 -0.72 -6.63
CA ALA A 192 -11.27 -0.32 -5.22
C ALA A 192 -12.49 -0.79 -4.41
N TYR A 193 -13.70 -0.56 -4.93
CA TYR A 193 -14.96 -0.96 -4.29
C TYR A 193 -15.02 -2.48 -4.05
N LYS A 194 -14.71 -3.29 -5.08
CA LYS A 194 -14.68 -4.75 -4.94
C LYS A 194 -13.72 -5.21 -3.84
N ARG A 195 -12.54 -4.58 -3.72
CA ARG A 195 -11.55 -4.92 -2.69
C ARG A 195 -12.00 -4.50 -1.30
N ALA A 196 -12.58 -3.31 -1.15
CA ALA A 196 -13.15 -2.87 0.12
C ALA A 196 -14.27 -3.82 0.59
N MET A 197 -15.16 -4.23 -0.33
CA MET A 197 -16.22 -5.20 -0.04
C MET A 197 -15.66 -6.56 0.39
N THR A 198 -14.59 -7.05 -0.25
CA THR A 198 -13.93 -8.29 0.21
C THR A 198 -13.36 -8.17 1.63
N GLY A 199 -12.82 -7.01 2.01
CA GLY A 199 -12.35 -6.78 3.37
C GLY A 199 -13.49 -6.78 4.40
N LEU A 200 -14.63 -6.20 4.03
CA LEU A 200 -15.84 -6.25 4.85
C LEU A 200 -16.38 -7.67 5.01
N ILE A 201 -16.40 -8.47 3.93
CA ILE A 201 -16.81 -9.88 4.03
C ILE A 201 -15.87 -10.66 4.94
N MET A 202 -14.54 -10.43 4.83
CA MET A 202 -13.56 -11.05 5.72
C MET A 202 -13.78 -10.67 7.19
N SER A 203 -14.17 -9.42 7.50
CA SER A 203 -14.45 -9.02 8.88
C SER A 203 -15.66 -9.75 9.46
N HIS A 204 -16.70 -10.01 8.65
CA HIS A 204 -17.87 -10.79 9.09
C HIS A 204 -17.52 -12.27 9.32
N VAL A 205 -16.71 -12.87 8.45
CA VAL A 205 -16.24 -14.25 8.64
C VAL A 205 -15.42 -14.39 9.92
N LEU A 206 -14.52 -13.43 10.17
CA LEU A 206 -13.74 -13.40 11.40
C LEU A 206 -14.59 -13.18 12.64
N LEU A 207 -15.64 -12.35 12.55
CA LEU A 207 -16.60 -12.17 13.64
C LEU A 207 -17.26 -13.50 14.01
N VAL A 208 -17.78 -14.23 13.02
CA VAL A 208 -18.40 -15.54 13.25
C VAL A 208 -17.40 -16.51 13.88
N GLY A 209 -16.16 -16.55 13.37
CA GLY A 209 -15.11 -17.41 13.91
C GLY A 209 -14.55 -16.99 15.27
N TYR A 210 -14.83 -15.76 15.75
CA TYR A 210 -14.44 -15.31 17.08
C TYR A 210 -15.49 -15.66 18.15
N PHE A 211 -16.78 -15.65 17.76
CA PHE A 211 -17.89 -15.96 18.67
C PHE A 211 -18.20 -17.45 18.79
N TRP A 212 -17.76 -18.28 17.83
CA TRP A 212 -17.97 -19.74 17.80
C TRP A 212 -16.70 -20.48 18.22
#